data_AF-J3GV56-F1
#
_entry.id   AF-J3GV56-F1
#
_cell.length_a   1.000
_cell.length_b   1.000
_cell.length_c   1.000
_cell.angle_alpha   90.00
_cell.angle_beta   90.00
_cell.angle_gamma   90.00
#
_symmetry.space_group_name_H-M   'P 1'
#
loop_
_entity.id
_entity.type
_entity.pdbx_description
1 polymer ?
#
loop_
_entity_poly.entity_id
_entity_poly.type
_entity_poly.pdbx_seq_one_letter_code
_entity_poly.pdbx_strand_id
1 'polypeptide(L)'
;MNLCECFRCITCGTEIDCRIGMSNRDVQPFQFACPNCEERISFVFGQADAELLGAEKVEDFEAPFKGDKPFVDLHLDFPVYVGKYKMGMTTFLRVTQELGMGAYSHLNQRLHMLNYLHPVQRDLFSLITQYKRDDLDSFEKVCKRIPGVSLTSRKKQDVLTALYSATSIMSSPFTIHEHNAEISDVAPKIYYWLLDNHRDRTIEFIDSILSNGFLKNLHNDCLSLYPRLVSMDLAFRPAFFYDYADTEELGDIPARMSTADFETCNNFYKDLAEVFSRQITLIAGINNLLKRGDYNQFESSLKQTKNGTRPGLESLDAFANVDLGNKIDFIDNSFYAIDLDAIDNKLRNAIAHYKYDYKESSQCITYYPSKEGMSREKYHEIQFMSFIRKSLLLFREVHNVNHIIKATLFLCVLVLKKDI
;
A
#
# COMPACT_ATOMS: atom_id res chain seq x y z
N MET A 1 -3.06 -23.86 15.25
CA MET A 1 -4.21 -24.77 15.45
C MET A 1 -5.03 -24.78 14.17
N ASN A 2 -5.62 -25.90 13.77
CA ASN A 2 -6.51 -25.98 12.61
C ASN A 2 -7.86 -26.55 13.05
N LEU A 3 -8.94 -25.97 12.54
CA LEU A 3 -10.30 -26.47 12.71
C LEU A 3 -10.76 -27.06 11.38
N CYS A 4 -11.43 -28.21 11.42
CA CYS A 4 -12.05 -28.81 10.25
C CYS A 4 -13.57 -28.66 10.43
N GLU A 5 -14.23 -28.17 9.40
CA GLU A 5 -15.67 -27.91 9.37
C GLU A 5 -16.20 -28.35 8.00
N CYS A 6 -17.44 -28.82 7.94
CA CYS A 6 -18.13 -29.07 6.68
C CYS A 6 -19.30 -28.10 6.56
N PHE A 7 -19.34 -27.35 5.45
CA PHE A 7 -20.38 -26.37 5.18
C PHE A 7 -21.26 -26.85 4.04
N ARG A 8 -22.58 -26.71 4.18
CA ARG A 8 -23.53 -26.95 3.11
C ARG A 8 -24.08 -25.63 2.60
N CYS A 9 -23.83 -25.32 1.33
CA CYS A 9 -24.32 -24.09 0.71
C CYS A 9 -25.85 -24.05 0.71
N ILE A 10 -26.44 -22.96 1.20
CA ILE A 10 -27.91 -22.82 1.25
C ILE A 10 -28.55 -22.66 -0.14
N THR A 11 -27.79 -22.20 -1.12
CA THR A 11 -28.28 -21.89 -2.47
C THR A 11 -28.31 -23.11 -3.38
N CYS A 12 -27.21 -23.90 -3.42
CA CYS A 12 -27.10 -25.05 -4.32
C CYS A 12 -26.98 -26.40 -3.61
N GLY A 13 -26.95 -26.44 -2.27
CA GLY A 13 -26.85 -27.66 -1.48
C GLY A 13 -25.48 -28.36 -1.53
N THR A 14 -24.49 -27.79 -2.21
CA THR A 14 -23.14 -28.38 -2.27
C THR A 14 -22.51 -28.39 -0.88
N GLU A 15 -22.05 -29.57 -0.44
CA GLU A 15 -21.25 -29.73 0.77
C GLU A 15 -19.78 -29.50 0.46
N ILE A 16 -19.11 -28.75 1.33
CA ILE A 16 -17.76 -28.21 1.13
C ILE A 16 -16.96 -28.49 2.40
N ASP A 17 -15.87 -29.22 2.25
CA ASP A 17 -14.93 -29.45 3.34
C ASP A 17 -14.05 -28.20 3.49
N CYS A 18 -14.01 -27.65 4.70
CA CYS A 18 -13.25 -26.45 4.99
C CYS A 18 -12.28 -26.69 6.14
N ARG A 19 -11.01 -26.38 5.92
CA ARG A 19 -10.01 -26.32 6.98
C ARG A 19 -9.64 -24.86 7.24
N ILE A 20 -9.61 -24.50 8.52
CA ILE A 20 -9.43 -23.13 8.98
C ILE A 20 -8.21 -23.09 9.89
N GLY A 21 -7.15 -22.47 9.42
CA GLY A 21 -5.95 -22.18 10.17
C GLY A 21 -6.11 -20.89 10.99
N MET A 22 -5.76 -20.96 12.27
CA MET A 22 -5.87 -19.81 13.17
C MET A 22 -4.67 -18.87 13.02
N SER A 23 -4.94 -17.59 12.71
CA SER A 23 -3.95 -16.52 12.82
C SER A 23 -3.77 -16.06 14.26
N ASN A 24 -2.81 -15.16 14.51
CA ASN A 24 -2.53 -14.57 15.82
C ASN A 24 -3.49 -13.42 16.21
N ARG A 25 -4.74 -13.44 15.74
CA ARG A 25 -5.78 -12.45 16.06
C ARG A 25 -6.89 -13.07 16.89
N ASP A 26 -7.41 -12.27 17.83
CA ASP A 26 -8.54 -12.68 18.67
C ASP A 26 -9.84 -12.83 17.87
N VAL A 27 -10.11 -11.91 16.95
CA VAL A 27 -11.29 -11.91 16.08
C VAL A 27 -10.86 -12.12 14.63
N GLN A 28 -11.46 -13.11 13.97
CA GLN A 28 -11.04 -13.56 12.64
C GLN A 28 -12.23 -13.68 11.68
N PRO A 29 -12.50 -12.65 10.85
CA PRO A 29 -13.59 -12.68 9.89
C PRO A 29 -13.16 -13.38 8.60
N PHE A 30 -13.83 -14.47 8.22
CA PHE A 30 -13.52 -15.26 7.04
C PHE A 30 -14.63 -15.19 5.99
N GLN A 31 -14.25 -15.34 4.72
CA GLN A 31 -15.16 -15.47 3.60
C GLN A 31 -14.54 -16.34 2.49
N PHE A 32 -15.39 -17.08 1.76
CA PHE A 32 -15.06 -17.72 0.49
C PHE A 32 -16.31 -17.92 -0.37
N ALA A 33 -16.12 -18.16 -1.67
CA ALA A 33 -17.21 -18.47 -2.60
C ALA A 33 -17.52 -19.98 -2.59
N CYS A 34 -18.80 -20.35 -2.65
CA CYS A 34 -19.19 -21.73 -2.96
C CYS A 34 -18.56 -22.16 -4.30
N PRO A 35 -17.76 -23.24 -4.35
CA PRO A 35 -17.10 -23.67 -5.58
C PRO A 35 -18.03 -24.08 -6.73
N ASN A 36 -19.32 -24.27 -6.45
CA ASN A 36 -20.31 -24.69 -7.44
C ASN A 36 -21.20 -23.55 -7.97
N CYS A 37 -21.71 -22.67 -7.08
CA CYS A 37 -22.66 -21.62 -7.48
C CYS A 37 -22.23 -20.20 -7.09
N GLU A 38 -21.02 -20.04 -6.54
CA GLU A 38 -20.45 -18.76 -6.13
C GLU A 38 -21.27 -18.01 -5.06
N GLU A 39 -22.12 -18.71 -4.30
CA GLU A 39 -22.75 -18.14 -3.10
C GLU A 39 -21.66 -17.69 -2.11
N ARG A 40 -21.85 -16.52 -1.49
CA ARG A 40 -20.87 -16.01 -0.53
C ARG A 40 -21.07 -16.68 0.83
N ILE A 41 -20.08 -17.45 1.26
CA ILE A 41 -20.06 -18.07 2.59
C ILE A 41 -19.14 -17.25 3.49
N SER A 42 -19.64 -16.77 4.63
CA SER A 42 -18.85 -15.95 5.56
C SER A 42 -19.20 -16.22 7.02
N PHE A 43 -18.21 -16.11 7.91
CA PHE A 43 -18.35 -16.32 9.34
C PHE A 43 -17.23 -15.59 10.09
N VAL A 44 -17.37 -15.45 11.42
CA VAL A 44 -16.34 -14.81 12.26
C VAL A 44 -15.97 -15.76 13.40
N PHE A 45 -14.68 -16.03 13.56
CA PHE A 45 -14.17 -16.73 14.75
C PHE A 45 -13.77 -15.74 15.84
N GLY A 46 -13.93 -16.15 17.10
CA GLY A 46 -13.55 -15.33 18.28
C GLY A 46 -14.62 -14.34 18.75
N GLN A 47 -15.85 -14.47 18.26
CA GLN A 47 -17.00 -13.67 18.69
C GLN A 47 -18.19 -14.59 19.00
N ALA A 48 -18.80 -14.42 20.17
CA ALA A 48 -19.83 -15.33 20.71
C ALA A 48 -21.11 -15.38 19.85
N ASP A 49 -21.44 -14.28 19.16
CA ASP A 49 -22.67 -14.12 18.36
C ASP A 49 -22.37 -14.02 16.85
N ALA A 50 -21.28 -14.64 16.39
CA ALA A 50 -20.91 -14.58 14.98
C ALA A 50 -21.85 -15.46 14.12
N GLU A 51 -22.60 -14.82 13.22
CA GLU A 51 -23.48 -15.50 12.28
C GLU A 51 -22.70 -16.13 11.12
N LEU A 52 -23.01 -17.39 10.79
CA LEU A 52 -22.62 -18.04 9.54
C LEU A 52 -23.64 -17.64 8.47
N LEU A 53 -23.16 -17.04 7.39
CA LEU A 53 -23.97 -16.60 6.25
C LEU A 53 -23.66 -17.46 5.02
N GLY A 54 -24.68 -17.72 4.19
CA GLY A 54 -24.55 -18.41 2.90
C GLY A 54 -24.37 -19.94 2.98
N ALA A 55 -24.26 -20.49 4.18
CA ALA A 55 -24.17 -21.93 4.42
C ALA A 55 -24.75 -22.33 5.77
N GLU A 56 -25.00 -23.63 5.93
CA GLU A 56 -25.25 -24.29 7.20
C GLU A 56 -24.05 -25.14 7.59
N LYS A 57 -23.81 -25.33 8.90
CA LYS A 57 -22.84 -26.32 9.37
C LYS A 57 -23.43 -27.72 9.25
N VAL A 58 -22.59 -28.67 8.83
CA VAL A 58 -22.89 -30.10 8.86
C VAL A 58 -22.27 -30.67 10.14
N GLU A 59 -23.09 -30.93 11.15
CA GLU A 59 -22.61 -31.36 12.49
C GLU A 59 -21.96 -32.75 12.48
N ASP A 60 -22.51 -33.70 11.70
CA ASP A 60 -22.10 -35.11 11.71
C ASP A 60 -21.14 -35.48 10.56
N PHE A 61 -20.23 -34.58 10.18
CA PHE A 61 -19.24 -34.90 9.15
C PHE A 61 -18.13 -35.81 9.68
N GLU A 62 -17.62 -36.72 8.84
CA GLU A 62 -16.51 -37.57 9.22
C GLU A 62 -15.15 -36.85 9.06
N ALA A 63 -14.35 -36.85 10.13
CA ALA A 63 -12.96 -36.39 10.12
C ALA A 63 -11.98 -37.58 10.28
N PRO A 64 -10.81 -37.57 9.58
CA PRO A 64 -10.39 -36.59 8.59
C PRO A 64 -11.23 -36.66 7.31
N PHE A 65 -11.26 -35.56 6.55
CA PHE A 65 -12.00 -35.48 5.29
C PHE A 65 -11.61 -36.59 4.32
N LYS A 66 -12.60 -37.15 3.60
CA LYS A 66 -12.40 -38.22 2.62
C LYS A 66 -11.84 -37.71 1.29
N GLY A 67 -11.97 -36.40 1.02
CA GLY A 67 -11.50 -35.77 -0.22
C GLY A 67 -12.42 -35.99 -1.42
N ASP A 68 -13.68 -36.36 -1.17
CA ASP A 68 -14.76 -36.54 -2.14
C ASP A 68 -15.56 -35.26 -2.40
N LYS A 69 -15.45 -34.27 -1.51
CA LYS A 69 -16.10 -32.95 -1.62
C LYS A 69 -15.12 -31.87 -2.08
N PRO A 70 -15.61 -30.75 -2.67
CA PRO A 70 -14.79 -29.55 -2.85
C PRO A 70 -14.15 -29.14 -1.52
N PHE A 71 -12.86 -28.80 -1.55
CA PHE A 71 -12.11 -28.45 -0.34
C PHE A 71 -11.55 -27.03 -0.41
N VAL A 72 -11.68 -26.30 0.70
CA VAL A 72 -11.18 -24.93 0.89
C VAL A 72 -10.29 -24.87 2.14
N ASP A 73 -9.13 -24.24 2.02
CA ASP A 73 -8.20 -23.99 3.12
C ASP A 73 -8.10 -22.48 3.37
N LEU A 74 -8.45 -22.06 4.58
CA LEU A 74 -8.54 -20.66 4.98
C LEU A 74 -7.51 -20.34 6.07
N HIS A 75 -6.83 -19.20 5.95
CA HIS A 75 -5.97 -18.66 6.99
C HIS A 75 -5.81 -17.16 6.77
N LEU A 76 -6.13 -16.30 7.74
CA LEU A 76 -6.17 -14.83 7.49
C LEU A 76 -4.88 -14.23 6.94
N ASP A 77 -3.73 -14.79 7.31
CA ASP A 77 -2.43 -14.28 6.86
C ASP A 77 -1.97 -14.80 5.49
N PHE A 78 -2.71 -15.71 4.85
CA PHE A 78 -2.31 -16.35 3.59
C PHE A 78 -3.46 -16.37 2.56
N PRO A 79 -3.17 -16.54 1.27
CA PRO A 79 -4.21 -16.67 0.25
C PRO A 79 -5.14 -17.87 0.52
N VAL A 80 -6.38 -17.79 0.02
CA VAL A 80 -7.31 -18.93 0.01
C VAL A 80 -6.78 -20.01 -0.92
N TYR A 81 -6.79 -21.26 -0.47
CA TYR A 81 -6.48 -22.41 -1.33
C TYR A 81 -7.74 -23.23 -1.57
N VAL A 82 -8.12 -23.37 -2.84
CA VAL A 82 -9.20 -24.24 -3.27
C VAL A 82 -8.61 -25.44 -4.01
N GLY A 83 -9.15 -26.65 -3.79
CA GLY A 83 -8.71 -27.82 -4.55
C GLY A 83 -9.00 -29.15 -3.85
N LYS A 84 -8.08 -30.11 -4.00
CA LYS A 84 -8.19 -31.43 -3.37
C LYS A 84 -7.64 -31.41 -1.95
N TYR A 85 -8.38 -32.01 -1.02
CA TYR A 85 -7.90 -32.24 0.35
C TYR A 85 -6.64 -33.11 0.35
N LYS A 86 -5.66 -32.72 1.16
CA LYS A 86 -4.47 -33.52 1.48
C LYS A 86 -4.31 -33.56 2.99
N MET A 87 -4.45 -34.76 3.56
CA MET A 87 -4.29 -34.98 4.99
C MET A 87 -2.92 -34.51 5.46
N GLY A 88 -2.88 -33.78 6.57
CA GLY A 88 -1.65 -33.22 7.14
C GLY A 88 -1.10 -32.00 6.41
N MET A 89 -1.42 -31.74 5.14
CA MET A 89 -0.88 -30.61 4.36
C MET A 89 -1.61 -29.29 4.70
N THR A 90 -1.46 -28.78 5.93
CA THR A 90 -2.08 -27.52 6.41
C THR A 90 -1.58 -26.30 5.65
N THR A 91 -2.27 -25.16 5.72
CA THR A 91 -1.80 -23.89 5.12
C THR A 91 -0.39 -23.54 5.58
N PHE A 92 -0.07 -23.72 6.86
CA PHE A 92 1.27 -23.51 7.38
C PHE A 92 2.30 -24.41 6.69
N LEU A 93 2.02 -25.71 6.55
CA LEU A 93 2.95 -26.65 5.91
C LEU A 93 3.10 -26.37 4.41
N ARG A 94 2.01 -25.98 3.74
CA ARG A 94 2.05 -25.55 2.34
C ARG A 94 2.95 -24.33 2.17
N VAL A 95 2.70 -23.27 2.93
CA VAL A 95 3.47 -22.01 2.85
C VAL A 95 4.94 -22.22 3.19
N THR A 96 5.25 -22.98 4.23
CA THR A 96 6.65 -23.28 4.60
C THR A 96 7.36 -24.17 3.59
N GLN A 97 6.65 -25.07 2.91
CA GLN A 97 7.19 -25.85 1.81
C GLN A 97 7.44 -24.99 0.56
N GLU A 98 6.54 -24.05 0.26
CA GLU A 98 6.61 -23.20 -0.92
C GLU A 98 7.68 -22.11 -0.79
N LEU A 99 7.71 -21.42 0.36
CA LEU A 99 8.65 -20.32 0.60
C LEU A 99 10.01 -20.80 1.16
N GLY A 100 10.03 -21.97 1.78
CA GLY A 100 11.12 -22.38 2.66
C GLY A 100 11.09 -21.64 4.02
N MET A 101 11.80 -22.21 5.00
CA MET A 101 11.77 -21.72 6.39
C MET A 101 12.33 -20.30 6.58
N GLY A 102 13.34 -19.91 5.80
CA GLY A 102 13.97 -18.59 5.90
C GLY A 102 13.01 -17.46 5.50
N ALA A 103 12.43 -17.55 4.30
CA ALA A 103 11.47 -16.58 3.81
C ALA A 103 10.19 -16.55 4.66
N TYR A 104 9.71 -17.72 5.09
CA TYR A 104 8.59 -17.80 6.04
C TYR A 104 8.89 -17.08 7.36
N SER A 105 10.10 -17.23 7.92
CA SER A 105 10.48 -16.53 9.15
C SER A 105 10.38 -15.01 9.01
N HIS A 106 10.83 -14.48 7.87
CA HIS A 106 10.75 -13.04 7.58
C HIS A 106 9.30 -12.57 7.35
N LEU A 107 8.50 -13.35 6.62
CA LEU A 107 7.05 -13.11 6.48
C LEU A 107 6.34 -13.09 7.84
N ASN A 108 6.59 -14.09 8.68
CA ASN A 108 5.98 -14.21 10.01
C ASN A 108 6.36 -13.03 10.92
N GLN A 109 7.60 -12.53 10.85
CA GLN A 109 8.01 -11.34 11.57
C GLN A 109 7.17 -10.11 11.17
N ARG A 110 6.95 -9.90 9.87
CA ARG A 110 6.11 -8.79 9.37
C ARG A 110 4.65 -8.91 9.81
N LEU A 111 4.09 -10.12 9.74
CA LEU A 111 2.73 -10.39 10.22
C LEU A 111 2.61 -10.15 11.73
N HIS A 112 3.64 -10.51 12.50
CA HIS A 112 3.69 -10.26 13.93
C HIS A 112 3.78 -8.76 14.26
N MET A 113 4.48 -7.97 13.45
CA MET A 113 4.52 -6.52 13.60
C MET A 113 3.14 -5.87 13.38
N LEU A 114 2.31 -6.38 12.46
CA LEU A 114 0.92 -5.91 12.32
C LEU A 114 0.11 -6.11 13.60
N ASN A 115 0.33 -7.22 14.31
CA ASN A 115 -0.37 -7.48 15.58
C ASN A 115 0.02 -6.47 16.67
N TYR A 116 1.22 -5.91 16.62
CA TYR A 116 1.64 -4.82 17.50
C TYR A 116 1.09 -3.45 17.08
N LEU A 117 0.84 -3.23 15.79
CA LEU A 117 0.30 -1.95 15.31
C LEU A 117 -1.18 -1.78 15.68
N HIS A 118 -1.96 -2.85 15.65
CA HIS A 118 -3.40 -2.78 15.88
C HIS A 118 -3.79 -2.11 17.23
N PRO A 119 -3.20 -2.48 18.39
CA PRO A 119 -3.53 -1.82 19.66
C PRO A 119 -3.19 -0.33 19.72
N VAL A 120 -2.16 0.13 19.00
CA VAL A 120 -1.66 1.52 19.04
C VAL A 120 -2.12 2.37 17.86
N GLN A 121 -2.96 1.82 16.97
CA GLN A 121 -3.44 2.50 15.75
C GLN A 121 -4.05 3.87 16.02
N ARG A 122 -4.85 4.02 17.09
CA ARG A 122 -5.48 5.30 17.45
C ARG A 122 -4.45 6.37 17.83
N ASP A 123 -3.41 5.98 18.56
CA ASP A 123 -2.33 6.88 18.94
C ASP A 123 -1.47 7.26 17.73
N LEU A 124 -1.17 6.30 16.84
CA LEU A 124 -0.49 6.55 15.57
C LEU A 124 -1.25 7.57 14.70
N PHE A 125 -2.57 7.43 14.59
CA PHE A 125 -3.43 8.40 13.90
C PHE A 125 -3.42 9.78 14.58
N SER A 126 -3.52 9.79 15.91
CA SER A 126 -3.52 11.02 16.70
C SER A 126 -2.21 11.78 16.56
N LEU A 127 -1.06 11.08 16.56
CA LEU A 127 0.27 11.68 16.41
C LEU A 127 0.36 12.50 15.12
N ILE A 128 -0.04 11.91 13.99
CA ILE A 128 -0.04 12.60 12.69
C ILE A 128 -1.03 13.78 12.70
N THR A 129 -2.20 13.59 13.32
CA THR A 129 -3.20 14.66 13.45
C THR A 129 -2.67 15.85 14.24
N GLN A 130 -2.03 15.63 15.38
CA GLN A 130 -1.49 16.72 16.21
C GLN A 130 -0.31 17.42 15.53
N TYR A 131 0.56 16.66 14.85
CA TYR A 131 1.63 17.24 14.03
C TYR A 131 1.08 18.20 12.98
N LYS A 132 0.07 17.75 12.20
CA LYS A 132 -0.54 18.58 11.15
C LYS A 132 -1.25 19.83 11.68
N ARG A 133 -1.68 19.82 12.95
CA ARG A 133 -2.31 20.95 13.66
C ARG A 133 -1.32 21.89 14.33
N ASP A 134 -0.02 21.55 14.32
CA ASP A 134 1.02 22.25 15.07
C ASP A 134 0.76 22.28 16.60
N ASP A 135 0.03 21.28 17.12
CA ASP A 135 -0.21 21.13 18.57
C ASP A 135 0.90 20.27 19.21
N LEU A 136 2.03 20.91 19.50
CA LEU A 136 3.20 20.24 20.08
C LEU A 136 2.96 19.67 21.49
N ASP A 137 2.05 20.26 22.27
CA ASP A 137 1.73 19.76 23.61
C ASP A 137 1.00 18.41 23.54
N SER A 138 0.01 18.30 22.66
CA SER A 138 -0.69 17.04 22.42
C SER A 138 0.21 16.04 21.68
N PHE A 139 1.02 16.50 20.73
CA PHE A 139 1.98 15.66 20.01
C PHE A 139 2.96 14.96 20.97
N GLU A 140 3.55 15.71 21.91
CA GLU A 140 4.47 15.17 22.92
C GLU A 140 3.79 14.11 23.80
N LYS A 141 2.54 14.36 24.23
CA LYS A 141 1.76 13.40 25.04
C LYS A 141 1.49 12.11 24.28
N VAL A 142 1.19 12.20 22.97
CA VAL A 142 0.94 11.02 22.12
C VAL A 142 2.21 10.22 21.89
N CYS A 143 3.35 10.88 21.64
CA CYS A 143 4.65 10.20 21.46
C CYS A 143 4.95 9.23 22.62
N LYS A 144 4.71 9.65 23.87
CA LYS A 144 4.96 8.84 25.08
C LYS A 144 4.13 7.56 25.17
N ARG A 145 3.04 7.44 24.40
CA ARG A 145 2.16 6.26 24.38
C ARG A 145 2.51 5.27 23.27
N ILE A 146 3.37 5.66 22.32
CA ILE A 146 3.74 4.80 21.19
C ILE A 146 5.14 4.23 21.48
N PRO A 147 5.26 2.89 21.68
CA PRO A 147 6.56 2.26 21.89
C PRO A 147 7.53 2.56 20.75
N GLY A 148 8.77 2.95 21.09
CA GLY A 148 9.80 3.28 20.10
C GLY A 148 9.74 4.72 19.56
N VAL A 149 8.78 5.54 19.98
CA VAL A 149 8.72 6.97 19.65
C VAL A 149 9.05 7.81 20.87
N SER A 150 9.99 8.74 20.72
CA SER A 150 10.34 9.69 21.77
C SER A 150 10.60 11.08 21.17
N LEU A 151 10.15 12.12 21.90
CA LEU A 151 10.43 13.50 21.55
C LEU A 151 11.52 14.02 22.49
N THR A 152 12.71 14.28 21.96
CA THR A 152 13.87 14.73 22.75
C THR A 152 13.76 16.20 23.14
N SER A 153 13.30 17.05 22.21
CA SER A 153 13.01 18.46 22.48
C SER A 153 11.97 19.01 21.50
N ARG A 154 11.54 20.26 21.68
CA ARG A 154 10.60 20.93 20.76
C ARG A 154 11.27 21.56 19.54
N LYS A 155 12.57 21.30 19.32
CA LYS A 155 13.24 21.74 18.10
C LYS A 155 12.68 20.98 16.89
N LYS A 156 12.56 21.66 15.74
CA LYS A 156 11.92 21.11 14.53
C LYS A 156 12.52 19.77 14.10
N GLN A 157 13.85 19.62 14.15
CA GLN A 157 14.51 18.36 13.81
C GLN A 157 14.12 17.21 14.74
N ASP A 158 13.84 17.47 16.02
CA ASP A 158 13.47 16.45 16.99
C ASP A 158 12.00 16.06 16.83
N VAL A 159 11.14 17.04 16.51
CA VAL A 159 9.73 16.80 16.13
C VAL A 159 9.67 15.94 14.86
N LEU A 160 10.43 16.28 13.83
CA LEU A 160 10.54 15.48 12.60
C LEU A 160 11.08 14.07 12.90
N THR A 161 12.08 13.95 13.76
CA THR A 161 12.65 12.64 14.14
C THR A 161 11.60 11.76 14.82
N ALA A 162 10.82 12.31 15.76
CA ALA A 162 9.73 11.60 16.41
C ALA A 162 8.65 11.17 15.41
N LEU A 163 8.26 12.08 14.50
CA LEU A 163 7.29 11.81 13.45
C LEU A 163 7.75 10.68 12.51
N TYR A 164 9.00 10.75 12.02
CA TYR A 164 9.55 9.71 11.14
C TYR A 164 9.81 8.38 11.86
N SER A 165 10.01 8.39 13.18
CA SER A 165 10.02 7.15 13.98
C SER A 165 8.63 6.49 13.97
N ALA A 166 7.58 7.29 14.14
CA ALA A 166 6.20 6.80 14.07
C ALA A 166 5.84 6.27 12.67
N THR A 167 6.18 6.99 11.60
CA THR A 167 5.91 6.51 10.23
C THR A 167 6.73 5.27 9.87
N SER A 168 7.96 5.14 10.37
CA SER A 168 8.76 3.92 10.25
C SER A 168 8.07 2.73 10.93
N ILE A 169 7.54 2.92 12.15
CA ILE A 169 6.77 1.88 12.85
C ILE A 169 5.56 1.47 12.01
N MET A 170 4.76 2.43 11.53
CA MET A 170 3.54 2.16 10.73
C MET A 170 3.83 1.41 9.42
N SER A 171 4.92 1.76 8.72
CA SER A 171 5.25 1.21 7.40
C SER A 171 6.08 -0.06 7.44
N SER A 172 6.72 -0.37 8.56
CA SER A 172 7.66 -1.48 8.67
C SER A 172 7.12 -2.87 8.27
N PRO A 173 5.83 -3.23 8.49
CA PRO A 173 5.30 -4.50 7.98
C PRO A 173 5.06 -4.49 6.46
N PHE A 174 4.95 -3.31 5.86
CA PHE A 174 4.53 -3.12 4.47
C PHE A 174 5.71 -2.88 3.52
N THR A 175 6.89 -2.58 4.04
CA THR A 175 8.07 -2.19 3.25
C THR A 175 9.18 -3.24 3.35
N ILE A 176 10.18 -3.11 2.48
CA ILE A 176 11.40 -3.93 2.46
C ILE A 176 12.54 -3.04 2.97
N HIS A 177 13.20 -3.46 4.05
CA HIS A 177 14.11 -2.60 4.80
C HIS A 177 15.32 -2.13 3.95
N GLU A 178 15.84 -3.01 3.11
CA GLU A 178 17.01 -2.79 2.28
C GLU A 178 16.80 -1.61 1.31
N HIS A 179 15.65 -1.55 0.64
CA HIS A 179 15.32 -0.45 -0.27
C HIS A 179 15.19 0.90 0.46
N ASN A 180 14.61 0.89 1.66
CA ASN A 180 14.44 2.10 2.47
C ASN A 180 15.80 2.65 2.97
N ALA A 181 16.74 1.76 3.31
CA ALA A 181 18.06 2.13 3.79
C ALA A 181 18.88 2.81 2.68
N GLU A 182 18.85 2.25 1.47
CA GLU A 182 19.56 2.81 0.32
C GLU A 182 19.13 4.25 0.01
N ILE A 183 17.82 4.50 -0.14
CA ILE A 183 17.33 5.84 -0.48
C ILE A 183 17.55 6.85 0.66
N SER A 184 17.45 6.40 1.91
CA SER A 184 17.71 7.24 3.09
C SER A 184 19.16 7.72 3.16
N ASP A 185 20.10 6.89 2.72
CA ASP A 185 21.53 7.21 2.71
C ASP A 185 21.94 8.02 1.48
N VAL A 186 21.26 7.81 0.34
CA VAL A 186 21.57 8.48 -0.93
C VAL A 186 20.99 9.90 -0.97
N ALA A 187 19.75 10.11 -0.51
CA ALA A 187 19.07 11.40 -0.66
C ALA A 187 19.81 12.59 -0.01
N PRO A 188 20.38 12.49 1.20
CA PRO A 188 21.19 13.57 1.77
C PRO A 188 22.45 13.88 0.95
N LYS A 189 23.12 12.84 0.40
CA LYS A 189 24.33 13.00 -0.43
C LYS A 189 24.04 13.75 -1.73
N ILE A 190 22.89 13.48 -2.33
CA ILE A 190 22.39 14.23 -3.49
C ILE A 190 22.30 15.73 -3.16
N TYR A 191 21.69 16.08 -2.02
CA TYR A 191 21.57 17.49 -1.63
C TYR A 191 22.91 18.16 -1.34
N TYR A 192 23.85 17.46 -0.70
CA TYR A 192 25.21 18.00 -0.52
C TYR A 192 25.89 18.27 -1.86
N TRP A 193 25.84 17.28 -2.78
CA TRP A 193 26.40 17.46 -4.12
C TRP A 193 25.75 18.65 -4.86
N LEU A 194 24.43 18.79 -4.77
CA LEU A 194 23.69 19.91 -5.36
C LEU A 194 24.11 21.27 -4.77
N LEU A 195 24.34 21.34 -3.46
CA LEU A 195 24.82 22.56 -2.81
C LEU A 195 26.27 22.90 -3.14
N ASP A 196 27.09 21.90 -3.47
CA ASP A 196 28.49 22.10 -3.87
C ASP A 196 28.61 22.52 -5.34
N ASN A 197 27.74 22.01 -6.22
CA ASN A 197 27.85 22.21 -7.68
C ASN A 197 26.85 23.23 -8.24
N HIS A 198 25.67 23.35 -7.64
CA HIS A 198 24.55 24.16 -8.12
C HIS A 198 23.87 24.93 -6.97
N ARG A 199 24.67 25.51 -6.07
CA ARG A 199 24.21 26.13 -4.82
C ARG A 199 23.02 27.08 -4.98
N ASP A 200 23.18 28.12 -5.79
CA ASP A 200 22.20 29.20 -5.90
C ASP A 200 20.87 28.68 -6.47
N ARG A 201 20.94 27.86 -7.52
CA ARG A 201 19.76 27.23 -8.14
C ARG A 201 19.09 26.21 -7.24
N THR A 202 19.86 25.50 -6.41
CA THR A 202 19.32 24.58 -5.40
C THR A 202 18.58 25.34 -4.31
N ILE A 203 19.15 26.45 -3.81
CA ILE A 203 18.49 27.30 -2.81
C ILE A 203 17.22 27.93 -3.39
N GLU A 204 17.28 28.44 -4.62
CA GLU A 204 16.12 28.99 -5.34
C GLU A 204 15.00 27.96 -5.50
N PHE A 205 15.34 26.71 -5.86
CA PHE A 205 14.39 25.60 -5.91
C PHE A 205 13.72 25.36 -4.55
N ILE A 206 14.51 25.25 -3.47
CA ILE A 206 13.99 25.04 -2.12
C ILE A 206 13.09 26.20 -1.70
N ASP A 207 13.49 27.45 -1.96
CA ASP A 207 12.68 28.63 -1.65
C ASP A 207 11.38 28.66 -2.45
N SER A 208 11.40 28.23 -3.71
CA SER A 208 10.21 28.09 -4.53
C SER A 208 9.20 27.10 -3.92
N ILE A 209 9.65 25.88 -3.57
CA ILE A 209 8.73 24.85 -3.02
C ILE A 209 8.28 25.11 -1.57
N LEU A 210 8.99 25.95 -0.83
CA LEU A 210 8.56 26.43 0.49
C LEU A 210 7.54 27.57 0.35
N SER A 211 7.84 28.57 -0.48
CA SER A 211 7.00 29.77 -0.62
C SER A 211 5.62 29.48 -1.22
N ASN A 212 5.52 28.51 -2.13
CA ASN A 212 4.23 28.08 -2.69
C ASN A 212 3.53 26.98 -1.86
N GLY A 213 4.11 26.57 -0.73
CA GLY A 213 3.57 25.55 0.16
C GLY A 213 3.64 24.12 -0.38
N PHE A 214 4.28 23.88 -1.53
CA PHE A 214 4.37 22.56 -2.15
C PHE A 214 4.95 21.51 -1.21
N LEU A 215 6.10 21.79 -0.58
CA LEU A 215 6.77 20.81 0.29
C LEU A 215 5.92 20.44 1.50
N LYS A 216 5.27 21.43 2.13
CA LYS A 216 4.39 21.23 3.29
C LYS A 216 3.16 20.40 2.93
N ASN A 217 2.51 20.72 1.80
CA ASN A 217 1.35 19.99 1.32
C ASN A 217 1.72 18.55 0.96
N LEU A 218 2.83 18.37 0.22
CA LEU A 218 3.33 17.06 -0.16
C LEU A 218 3.64 16.18 1.07
N HIS A 219 4.30 16.75 2.07
CA HIS A 219 4.59 16.05 3.32
C HIS A 219 3.29 15.64 4.05
N ASN A 220 2.37 16.58 4.23
CA ASN A 220 1.10 16.32 4.92
C ASN A 220 0.23 15.28 4.22
N ASP A 221 0.20 15.30 2.89
CA ASP A 221 -0.51 14.33 2.08
C ASP A 221 0.09 12.94 2.28
N CYS A 222 1.41 12.82 2.21
CA CYS A 222 2.11 11.56 2.44
C CYS A 222 1.85 11.01 3.85
N LEU A 223 1.95 11.84 4.88
CA LEU A 223 1.66 11.43 6.27
C LEU A 223 0.24 10.90 6.44
N SER A 224 -0.73 11.45 5.70
CA SER A 224 -2.14 11.07 5.83
C SER A 224 -2.44 9.65 5.35
N LEU A 225 -1.52 9.04 4.59
CA LEU A 225 -1.66 7.69 4.06
C LEU A 225 -1.32 6.59 5.09
N TYR A 226 -0.36 6.84 5.98
CA TYR A 226 0.14 5.80 6.90
C TYR A 226 -0.94 5.25 7.85
N PRO A 227 -1.77 6.08 8.53
CA PRO A 227 -2.78 5.55 9.44
C PRO A 227 -3.87 4.76 8.71
N ARG A 228 -4.17 5.14 7.46
CA ARG A 228 -5.14 4.43 6.61
C ARG A 228 -4.61 3.07 6.20
N LEU A 229 -3.34 2.98 5.81
CA LEU A 229 -2.69 1.69 5.55
C LEU A 229 -2.84 0.74 6.74
N VAL A 230 -2.54 1.21 7.95
CA VAL A 230 -2.67 0.42 9.18
C VAL A 230 -4.12 -0.04 9.41
N SER A 231 -5.13 0.77 9.05
CA SER A 231 -6.54 0.37 9.17
C SER A 231 -6.99 -0.73 8.22
N MET A 232 -6.24 -0.99 7.15
CA MET A 232 -6.58 -1.98 6.13
C MET A 232 -5.75 -3.27 6.28
N ASP A 233 -5.20 -3.53 7.48
CA ASP A 233 -4.25 -4.62 7.70
C ASP A 233 -4.79 -5.99 7.27
N LEU A 234 -6.08 -6.26 7.50
CA LEU A 234 -6.74 -7.50 7.09
C LEU A 234 -6.63 -7.79 5.58
N ALA A 235 -6.78 -6.75 4.74
CA ALA A 235 -6.67 -6.91 3.30
C ALA A 235 -5.23 -7.18 2.86
N PHE A 236 -4.26 -6.50 3.50
CA PHE A 236 -2.85 -6.57 3.09
C PHE A 236 -2.08 -7.79 3.60
N ARG A 237 -2.49 -8.39 4.73
CA ARG A 237 -1.84 -9.58 5.31
C ARG A 237 -1.49 -10.68 4.29
N PRO A 238 -2.44 -11.22 3.52
CA PRO A 238 -2.14 -12.26 2.55
C PRO A 238 -1.32 -11.74 1.37
N ALA A 239 -1.33 -10.44 1.06
CA ALA A 239 -0.52 -9.86 -0.01
C ALA A 239 0.99 -9.87 0.29
N PHE A 240 1.39 -10.02 1.57
CA PHE A 240 2.79 -10.14 1.97
C PHE A 240 3.41 -11.49 1.59
N PHE A 241 2.59 -12.53 1.45
CA PHE A 241 3.05 -13.84 0.98
C PHE A 241 3.74 -13.75 -0.38
N TYR A 242 3.20 -12.92 -1.29
CA TYR A 242 3.73 -12.72 -2.64
C TYR A 242 4.97 -11.82 -2.71
N ASP A 243 5.54 -11.41 -1.58
CA ASP A 243 6.93 -10.91 -1.57
C ASP A 243 7.95 -12.03 -1.66
N TYR A 244 7.53 -13.28 -1.42
CA TYR A 244 8.42 -14.44 -1.34
C TYR A 244 8.00 -15.58 -2.27
N ALA A 245 6.71 -15.66 -2.59
CA ALA A 245 6.19 -16.69 -3.48
C ALA A 245 6.58 -16.40 -4.93
N ASP A 246 7.12 -17.41 -5.61
CA ASP A 246 7.42 -17.37 -7.03
C ASP A 246 6.19 -17.84 -7.82
N THR A 247 5.12 -17.03 -7.80
CA THR A 247 3.87 -17.31 -8.49
C THR A 247 3.26 -16.04 -9.08
N GLU A 248 2.83 -16.14 -10.34
CA GLU A 248 2.05 -15.10 -11.01
C GLU A 248 0.55 -15.23 -10.72
N GLU A 249 0.09 -16.43 -10.34
CA GLU A 249 -1.30 -16.69 -9.98
C GLU A 249 -1.53 -16.37 -8.50
N LEU A 250 -2.24 -15.26 -8.26
CA LEU A 250 -2.62 -14.83 -6.93
C LEU A 250 -4.00 -15.41 -6.55
N GLY A 251 -4.06 -16.15 -5.45
CA GLY A 251 -5.31 -16.61 -4.83
C GLY A 251 -6.08 -15.50 -4.10
N ASP A 252 -7.26 -15.84 -3.60
CA ASP A 252 -8.20 -14.87 -3.01
C ASP A 252 -7.83 -14.42 -1.60
N ILE A 253 -8.44 -13.32 -1.16
CA ILE A 253 -8.31 -12.82 0.21
C ILE A 253 -9.27 -13.62 1.11
N PRO A 254 -8.77 -14.30 2.16
CA PRO A 254 -9.58 -15.14 3.05
C PRO A 254 -10.47 -14.32 3.99
N ALA A 255 -10.14 -13.02 4.17
CA ALA A 255 -10.91 -12.13 5.02
C ALA A 255 -12.26 -11.82 4.39
N ARG A 256 -13.27 -11.53 5.22
CA ARG A 256 -14.53 -10.97 4.74
C ARG A 256 -14.29 -9.58 4.15
N MET A 257 -14.58 -9.43 2.86
CA MET A 257 -14.37 -8.18 2.11
C MET A 257 -15.69 -7.73 1.46
N SER A 258 -16.39 -6.82 2.13
CA SER A 258 -17.61 -6.21 1.62
C SER A 258 -17.31 -5.16 0.54
N THR A 259 -18.35 -4.67 -0.13
CA THR A 259 -18.27 -3.55 -1.07
C THR A 259 -17.75 -2.29 -0.38
N ALA A 260 -18.13 -2.04 0.87
CA ALA A 260 -17.62 -0.90 1.64
C ALA A 260 -16.12 -1.04 1.96
N ASP A 261 -15.67 -2.26 2.25
CA ASP A 261 -14.24 -2.53 2.47
C ASP A 261 -13.45 -2.34 1.17
N PHE A 262 -14.00 -2.81 0.05
CA PHE A 262 -13.42 -2.58 -1.27
C PHE A 262 -13.38 -1.08 -1.59
N GLU A 263 -14.46 -0.33 -1.39
CA GLU A 263 -14.49 1.13 -1.60
C GLU A 263 -13.43 1.86 -0.76
N THR A 264 -13.20 1.40 0.47
CA THR A 264 -12.15 1.95 1.35
C THR A 264 -10.76 1.71 0.74
N CYS A 265 -10.47 0.49 0.29
CA CYS A 265 -9.21 0.14 -0.38
C CYS A 265 -9.06 0.88 -1.72
N ASN A 266 -10.15 1.03 -2.45
CA ASN A 266 -10.24 1.72 -3.73
C ASN A 266 -9.89 3.20 -3.60
N ASN A 267 -10.50 3.88 -2.62
CA ASN A 267 -10.18 5.27 -2.30
C ASN A 267 -8.73 5.42 -1.83
N PHE A 268 -8.20 4.46 -1.08
CA PHE A 268 -6.79 4.48 -0.68
C PHE A 268 -5.85 4.38 -1.88
N TYR A 269 -6.08 3.45 -2.82
CA TYR A 269 -5.28 3.34 -4.04
C TYR A 269 -5.30 4.62 -4.87
N LYS A 270 -6.48 5.26 -5.01
CA LYS A 270 -6.61 6.55 -5.68
C LYS A 270 -5.72 7.62 -5.02
N ASP A 271 -5.79 7.72 -3.69
CA ASP A 271 -5.02 8.71 -2.95
C ASP A 271 -3.51 8.42 -3.02
N LEU A 272 -3.09 7.15 -2.99
CA LEU A 272 -1.71 6.75 -3.25
C LEU A 272 -1.22 7.26 -4.60
N ALA A 273 -1.97 7.01 -5.68
CA ALA A 273 -1.59 7.44 -7.02
C ALA A 273 -1.52 8.97 -7.16
N GLU A 274 -2.41 9.68 -6.48
CA GLU A 274 -2.43 11.14 -6.49
C GLU A 274 -1.24 11.74 -5.74
N VAL A 275 -0.95 11.24 -4.54
CA VAL A 275 0.24 11.65 -3.77
C VAL A 275 1.51 11.30 -4.53
N PHE A 276 1.60 10.09 -5.09
CA PHE A 276 2.76 9.68 -5.88
C PHE A 276 2.97 10.61 -7.08
N SER A 277 1.91 10.97 -7.81
CA SER A 277 1.98 11.94 -8.92
C SER A 277 2.58 13.29 -8.48
N ARG A 278 2.22 13.79 -7.30
CA ARG A 278 2.82 15.02 -6.75
C ARG A 278 4.28 14.80 -6.35
N GLN A 279 4.61 13.64 -5.77
CA GLN A 279 5.98 13.28 -5.40
C GLN A 279 6.91 13.20 -6.62
N ILE A 280 6.42 12.73 -7.77
CA ILE A 280 7.18 12.73 -9.03
C ILE A 280 7.62 14.15 -9.44
N THR A 281 6.85 15.21 -9.11
CA THR A 281 7.28 16.60 -9.33
C THR A 281 8.54 16.94 -8.53
N LEU A 282 8.64 16.48 -7.27
CA LEU A 282 9.86 16.69 -6.47
C LEU A 282 11.06 15.96 -7.09
N ILE A 283 10.86 14.71 -7.53
CA ILE A 283 11.89 13.92 -8.21
C ILE A 283 12.37 14.64 -9.48
N ALA A 284 11.44 15.12 -10.32
CA ALA A 284 11.78 15.84 -11.55
C ALA A 284 12.61 17.10 -11.26
N GLY A 285 12.23 17.89 -10.25
CA GLY A 285 12.99 19.10 -9.86
C GLY A 285 14.42 18.78 -9.44
N ILE A 286 14.60 17.74 -8.61
CA ILE A 286 15.94 17.27 -8.18
C ILE A 286 16.72 16.72 -9.38
N ASN A 287 16.09 15.92 -10.24
CA ASN A 287 16.74 15.33 -11.40
C ASN A 287 17.20 16.41 -12.40
N ASN A 288 16.37 17.41 -12.66
CA ASN A 288 16.72 18.55 -13.51
C ASN A 288 17.93 19.31 -12.97
N LEU A 289 17.98 19.57 -11.65
CA LEU A 289 19.16 20.14 -11.01
C LEU A 289 20.41 19.26 -11.18
N LEU A 290 20.29 17.95 -10.95
CA LEU A 290 21.42 17.02 -11.07
C LEU A 290 22.01 16.97 -12.49
N LYS A 291 21.16 17.02 -13.52
CA LYS A 291 21.60 16.86 -14.91
C LYS A 291 22.00 18.17 -15.57
N ARG A 292 21.37 19.29 -15.19
CA ARG A 292 21.41 20.56 -15.93
C ARG A 292 21.68 21.78 -15.07
N GLY A 293 21.67 21.64 -13.74
CA GLY A 293 21.87 22.75 -12.81
C GLY A 293 20.69 23.71 -12.68
N ASP A 294 19.54 23.43 -13.29
CA ASP A 294 18.34 24.26 -13.21
C ASP A 294 17.09 23.38 -13.09
N TYR A 295 16.32 23.56 -12.01
CA TYR A 295 15.16 22.72 -11.69
C TYR A 295 14.01 22.85 -12.70
N ASN A 296 13.97 23.92 -13.50
CA ASN A 296 12.98 24.13 -14.55
C ASN A 296 13.41 23.56 -15.91
N GLN A 297 14.65 23.08 -16.04
CA GLN A 297 15.19 22.66 -17.32
C GLN A 297 15.02 21.14 -17.53
N PHE A 298 14.07 20.77 -18.37
CA PHE A 298 13.88 19.39 -18.83
C PHE A 298 14.77 19.02 -20.03
N GLU A 299 14.92 17.73 -20.29
CA GLU A 299 15.65 17.19 -21.43
C GLU A 299 15.09 17.70 -22.77
N SER A 300 15.98 18.12 -23.67
CA SER A 300 15.57 18.85 -24.88
C SER A 300 14.84 17.96 -25.90
N SER A 301 15.22 16.69 -26.04
CA SER A 301 14.55 15.74 -26.92
C SER A 301 13.13 15.36 -26.46
N LEU A 302 12.87 15.37 -25.15
CA LEU A 302 11.55 15.16 -24.55
C LEU A 302 10.68 16.43 -24.68
N LYS A 303 11.32 17.60 -24.57
CA LYS A 303 10.70 18.92 -24.61
C LYS A 303 10.31 19.38 -26.02
N GLN A 304 11.08 19.04 -27.06
CA GLN A 304 10.81 19.51 -28.41
C GLN A 304 9.84 18.58 -29.16
N THR A 305 8.81 19.17 -29.77
CA THR A 305 7.91 18.51 -30.71
C THR A 305 7.95 19.22 -32.06
N LYS A 306 7.39 18.60 -33.11
CA LYS A 306 7.25 19.23 -34.44
C LYS A 306 6.51 20.58 -34.39
N ASN A 307 5.72 20.82 -33.36
CA ASN A 307 4.88 22.02 -33.19
C ASN A 307 5.41 22.98 -32.10
N GLY A 308 6.65 22.82 -31.64
CA GLY A 308 7.27 23.64 -30.60
C GLY A 308 7.50 22.90 -29.28
N THR A 309 7.65 23.65 -28.19
CA THR A 309 7.82 23.09 -26.83
C THR A 309 6.57 22.32 -26.41
N ARG A 310 6.76 21.10 -25.89
CA ARG A 310 5.68 20.28 -25.35
C ARG A 310 5.02 21.00 -24.16
N PRO A 311 3.70 21.22 -24.20
CA PRO A 311 2.96 21.74 -23.06
C PRO A 311 3.19 20.87 -21.82
N GLY A 312 3.55 21.50 -20.70
CA GLY A 312 3.85 20.83 -19.44
C GLY A 312 5.34 20.60 -19.17
N LEU A 313 6.25 20.92 -20.11
CA LEU A 313 7.70 20.84 -19.91
C LEU A 313 8.40 22.20 -20.04
N GLU A 314 7.63 23.29 -19.98
CA GLU A 314 8.17 24.65 -19.96
C GLU A 314 8.90 24.96 -18.65
N SER A 315 8.35 24.49 -17.53
CA SER A 315 8.84 24.70 -16.17
C SER A 315 8.42 23.53 -15.27
N LEU A 316 8.98 23.48 -14.05
CA LEU A 316 8.57 22.48 -13.07
C LEU A 316 7.12 22.66 -12.61
N ASP A 317 6.65 23.90 -12.56
CA ASP A 317 5.26 24.25 -12.23
C ASP A 317 4.28 23.74 -13.31
N ALA A 318 4.62 23.91 -14.58
CA ALA A 318 3.86 23.34 -15.68
C ALA A 318 3.83 21.81 -15.60
N PHE A 319 4.98 21.19 -15.28
CA PHE A 319 5.10 19.75 -15.10
C PHE A 319 4.25 19.20 -13.96
N ALA A 320 4.04 19.98 -12.90
CA ALA A 320 3.22 19.57 -11.77
C ALA A 320 1.80 19.17 -12.18
N ASN A 321 1.28 19.77 -13.25
CA ASN A 321 -0.06 19.55 -13.80
C ASN A 321 -0.16 18.40 -14.82
N VAL A 322 0.95 17.77 -15.19
CA VAL A 322 0.96 16.63 -16.10
C VAL A 322 0.34 15.41 -15.41
N ASP A 323 -0.46 14.61 -16.12
CA ASP A 323 -1.02 13.37 -15.56
C ASP A 323 0.08 12.36 -15.20
N LEU A 324 -0.12 11.60 -14.11
CA LEU A 324 0.83 10.60 -13.60
C LEU A 324 1.38 9.69 -14.71
N GLY A 325 0.49 9.20 -15.58
CA GLY A 325 0.86 8.27 -16.64
C GLY A 325 1.85 8.85 -17.67
N ASN A 326 1.90 10.16 -17.82
CA ASN A 326 2.85 10.83 -18.71
C ASN A 326 4.08 11.39 -17.97
N LYS A 327 3.97 11.65 -16.66
CA LYS A 327 5.07 12.26 -15.89
C LYS A 327 6.36 11.44 -15.95
N ILE A 328 6.24 10.13 -15.87
CA ILE A 328 7.38 9.21 -15.79
C ILE A 328 8.19 9.25 -17.09
N ASP A 329 7.51 9.31 -18.24
CA ASP A 329 8.13 9.38 -19.57
C ASP A 329 8.94 10.67 -19.78
N PHE A 330 8.75 11.68 -18.94
CA PHE A 330 9.41 12.99 -19.07
C PHE A 330 10.58 13.18 -18.10
N ILE A 331 10.91 12.17 -17.29
CA ILE A 331 12.08 12.20 -16.40
C ILE A 331 13.20 11.37 -17.02
N ASP A 332 14.22 12.05 -17.53
CA ASP A 332 15.35 11.40 -18.19
C ASP A 332 16.35 10.83 -17.17
N ASN A 333 16.68 9.54 -17.33
CA ASN A 333 17.70 8.83 -16.54
C ASN A 333 17.71 9.24 -15.06
N SER A 334 16.54 9.07 -14.43
CA SER A 334 16.24 9.47 -13.06
C SER A 334 17.27 8.88 -12.08
N PHE A 335 17.69 9.69 -11.11
CA PHE A 335 18.49 9.20 -9.98
C PHE A 335 17.71 8.22 -9.08
N TYR A 336 16.37 8.30 -9.12
CA TYR A 336 15.45 7.42 -8.42
C TYR A 336 14.81 6.47 -9.43
N ALA A 337 15.03 5.16 -9.26
CA ALA A 337 14.41 4.15 -10.09
C ALA A 337 12.95 3.97 -9.66
N ILE A 338 12.02 4.33 -10.56
CA ILE A 338 10.58 4.17 -10.34
C ILE A 338 10.19 2.75 -10.76
N ASP A 339 9.54 2.02 -9.86
CA ASP A 339 8.90 0.75 -10.19
C ASP A 339 7.65 0.99 -11.05
N LEU A 340 7.74 0.66 -12.33
CA LEU A 340 6.62 0.83 -13.27
C LEU A 340 5.51 -0.20 -13.05
N ASP A 341 5.82 -1.36 -12.47
CA ASP A 341 4.82 -2.41 -12.21
C ASP A 341 3.88 -2.03 -11.06
N ALA A 342 4.34 -1.12 -10.19
CA ALA A 342 3.54 -0.50 -9.15
C ALA A 342 2.46 0.47 -9.71
N ILE A 343 2.52 0.85 -10.99
CA ILE A 343 1.71 1.93 -11.57
C ILE A 343 0.82 1.39 -12.69
N ASP A 344 -0.47 1.29 -12.39
CA ASP A 344 -1.46 0.86 -13.37
C ASP A 344 -2.38 2.02 -13.77
N ASN A 345 -2.03 2.69 -14.89
CA ASN A 345 -2.77 3.84 -15.40
C ASN A 345 -4.21 3.50 -15.81
N LYS A 346 -4.44 2.29 -16.34
CA LYS A 346 -5.79 1.86 -16.76
C LYS A 346 -6.67 1.64 -15.55
N LEU A 347 -6.16 0.90 -14.56
CA LEU A 347 -6.83 0.66 -13.29
C LEU A 347 -7.12 1.97 -12.56
N ARG A 348 -6.12 2.86 -12.43
CA ARG A 348 -6.27 4.18 -11.81
C ARG A 348 -7.36 5.01 -12.49
N ASN A 349 -7.37 5.07 -13.83
CA ASN A 349 -8.33 5.88 -14.56
C ASN A 349 -9.77 5.34 -14.42
N ALA A 350 -9.96 4.03 -14.46
CA ALA A 350 -11.28 3.43 -14.29
C ALA A 350 -11.83 3.65 -12.87
N ILE A 351 -10.98 3.47 -11.85
CA ILE A 351 -11.32 3.68 -10.44
C ILE A 351 -11.64 5.14 -10.14
N ALA A 352 -10.81 6.08 -10.60
CA ALA A 352 -10.97 7.50 -10.33
C ALA A 352 -12.29 8.08 -10.90
N HIS A 353 -12.89 7.40 -11.88
CA HIS A 353 -14.14 7.80 -12.53
C HIS A 353 -15.32 6.88 -12.20
N TYR A 354 -15.23 6.05 -11.15
CA TYR A 354 -16.29 5.12 -10.73
C TYR A 354 -16.79 4.20 -11.87
N LYS A 355 -15.88 3.81 -12.77
CA LYS A 355 -16.16 2.91 -13.89
C LYS A 355 -15.74 1.49 -13.55
N TYR A 356 -16.31 0.94 -12.48
CA TYR A 356 -16.05 -0.41 -12.04
C TYR A 356 -17.28 -1.05 -11.39
N ASP A 357 -17.28 -2.38 -11.34
CA ASP A 357 -18.21 -3.22 -10.60
C ASP A 357 -17.39 -4.21 -9.75
N TYR A 358 -17.78 -4.42 -8.49
CA TYR A 358 -17.14 -5.37 -7.58
C TYR A 358 -18.11 -6.48 -7.20
N LYS A 359 -17.72 -7.72 -7.46
CA LYS A 359 -18.49 -8.91 -7.10
C LYS A 359 -17.94 -9.49 -5.81
N GLU A 360 -18.63 -9.23 -4.70
CA GLU A 360 -18.18 -9.64 -3.35
C GLU A 360 -17.91 -11.15 -3.24
N SER A 361 -18.71 -12.00 -3.90
CA SER A 361 -18.58 -13.45 -3.73
C SER A 361 -17.28 -13.99 -4.30
N SER A 362 -16.96 -13.65 -5.54
CA SER A 362 -15.75 -14.08 -6.24
C SER A 362 -14.58 -13.10 -6.07
N GLN A 363 -14.77 -12.00 -5.35
CA GLN A 363 -13.80 -10.92 -5.18
C GLN A 363 -13.24 -10.35 -6.51
N CYS A 364 -14.02 -10.43 -7.59
CA CYS A 364 -13.62 -9.95 -8.91
C CYS A 364 -14.01 -8.48 -9.09
N ILE A 365 -13.10 -7.69 -9.66
CA ILE A 365 -13.31 -6.29 -10.02
C ILE A 365 -13.32 -6.19 -11.54
N THR A 366 -14.46 -5.79 -12.11
CA THR A 366 -14.60 -5.48 -13.53
C THR A 366 -14.49 -3.98 -13.72
N TYR A 367 -13.63 -3.49 -14.64
CA TYR A 367 -13.40 -2.05 -14.83
C TYR A 367 -13.28 -1.63 -16.30
N TYR A 368 -13.66 -0.37 -16.58
CA TYR A 368 -13.83 0.15 -17.94
C TYR A 368 -13.00 1.43 -18.15
N PRO A 369 -11.70 1.30 -18.53
CA PRO A 369 -10.78 2.44 -18.61
C PRO A 369 -11.03 3.34 -19.84
N SER A 370 -11.65 2.81 -20.90
CA SER A 370 -11.85 3.50 -22.17
C SER A 370 -13.01 4.51 -22.12
N LYS A 371 -12.93 5.56 -22.93
CA LYS A 371 -14.05 6.49 -23.19
C LYS A 371 -14.86 5.95 -24.38
N GLU A 372 -15.91 5.17 -24.11
CA GLU A 372 -16.76 4.55 -25.15
C GLU A 372 -18.13 5.21 -25.29
N GLY A 373 -18.31 6.43 -24.77
CA GLY A 373 -19.61 7.13 -24.84
C GLY A 373 -20.68 6.40 -24.02
N MET A 374 -21.77 5.99 -24.67
CA MET A 374 -22.87 5.25 -24.02
C MET A 374 -22.66 3.73 -23.95
N SER A 375 -21.65 3.16 -24.65
CA SER A 375 -21.36 1.73 -24.59
C SER A 375 -20.29 1.43 -23.52
N ARG A 376 -20.32 0.20 -22.99
CA ARG A 376 -19.32 -0.37 -22.06
C ARG A 376 -18.94 -1.76 -22.56
N GLU A 377 -18.32 -1.84 -23.74
CA GLU A 377 -18.02 -3.12 -24.37
C GLU A 377 -16.61 -3.60 -24.02
N LYS A 378 -15.65 -2.69 -23.87
CA LYS A 378 -14.29 -3.05 -23.44
C LYS A 378 -14.13 -2.92 -21.93
N TYR A 379 -14.02 -4.07 -21.28
CA TYR A 379 -13.74 -4.19 -19.87
C TYR A 379 -12.45 -4.98 -19.62
N HIS A 380 -11.95 -4.84 -18.41
CA HIS A 380 -10.87 -5.63 -17.86
C HIS A 380 -11.32 -6.19 -16.51
N GLU A 381 -10.74 -7.31 -16.12
CA GLU A 381 -11.00 -7.94 -14.84
C GLU A 381 -9.71 -8.06 -14.04
N ILE A 382 -9.81 -7.91 -12.73
CA ILE A 382 -8.71 -8.12 -11.79
C ILE A 382 -9.27 -8.68 -10.49
N GLN A 383 -8.60 -9.68 -9.93
CA GLN A 383 -8.95 -10.20 -8.61
C GLN A 383 -8.57 -9.20 -7.52
N PHE A 384 -9.35 -9.16 -6.43
CA PHE A 384 -9.11 -8.21 -5.36
C PHE A 384 -7.73 -8.37 -4.72
N MET A 385 -7.19 -9.59 -4.61
CA MET A 385 -5.80 -9.81 -4.19
C MET A 385 -4.79 -9.09 -5.08
N SER A 386 -4.97 -9.17 -6.40
CA SER A 386 -4.09 -8.48 -7.35
C SER A 386 -4.19 -6.96 -7.22
N PHE A 387 -5.39 -6.44 -6.95
CA PHE A 387 -5.59 -5.03 -6.65
C PHE A 387 -4.88 -4.59 -5.36
N ILE A 388 -4.98 -5.37 -4.29
CA ILE A 388 -4.28 -5.10 -3.03
C ILE A 388 -2.76 -5.20 -3.21
N ARG A 389 -2.28 -6.17 -4.00
CA ARG A 389 -0.85 -6.30 -4.32
C ARG A 389 -0.33 -5.06 -5.03
N LYS A 390 -1.03 -4.56 -6.04
CA LYS A 390 -0.71 -3.28 -6.71
C LYS A 390 -0.72 -2.10 -5.74
N SER A 391 -1.71 -2.03 -4.84
CA SER A 391 -1.79 -0.99 -3.81
C SER A 391 -0.60 -1.03 -2.84
N LEU A 392 -0.12 -2.23 -2.49
CA LEU A 392 1.05 -2.41 -1.63
C LEU A 392 2.32 -1.90 -2.31
N LEU A 393 2.54 -2.28 -3.58
CA LEU A 393 3.69 -1.83 -4.36
C LEU A 393 3.69 -0.31 -4.53
N LEU A 394 2.53 0.28 -4.86
CA LEU A 394 2.41 1.73 -4.98
C LEU A 394 2.64 2.45 -3.64
N PHE A 395 2.19 1.90 -2.52
CA PHE A 395 2.51 2.46 -1.21
C PHE A 395 4.02 2.44 -0.94
N ARG A 396 4.74 1.38 -1.34
CA ARG A 396 6.20 1.31 -1.19
C ARG A 396 6.90 2.40 -1.99
N GLU A 397 6.45 2.66 -3.21
CA GLU A 397 6.97 3.79 -4.00
C GLU A 397 6.72 5.13 -3.30
N VAL A 398 5.50 5.35 -2.80
CA VAL A 398 5.18 6.56 -2.02
C VAL A 398 6.05 6.71 -0.78
N HIS A 399 6.30 5.60 -0.08
CA HIS A 399 7.14 5.55 1.11
C HIS A 399 8.62 5.81 0.80
N ASN A 400 9.15 5.20 -0.25
CA ASN A 400 10.53 5.41 -0.71
C ASN A 400 10.77 6.88 -1.03
N VAL A 401 9.85 7.52 -1.76
CA VAL A 401 9.98 8.97 -2.05
C VAL A 401 9.77 9.84 -0.81
N ASN A 402 9.06 9.35 0.22
CA ASN A 402 8.97 10.05 1.50
C ASN A 402 10.34 10.17 2.21
N HIS A 403 11.27 9.26 1.96
CA HIS A 403 12.65 9.42 2.44
C HIS A 403 13.39 10.57 1.75
N ILE A 404 13.05 10.88 0.50
CA ILE A 404 13.56 12.07 -0.21
C ILE A 404 12.95 13.33 0.42
N ILE A 405 11.63 13.34 0.66
CA ILE A 405 10.94 14.44 1.37
C ILE A 405 11.57 14.68 2.74
N LYS A 406 11.84 13.60 3.49
CA LYS A 406 12.54 13.63 4.77
C LYS A 406 13.87 14.36 4.65
N ALA A 407 14.70 13.95 3.69
CA ALA A 407 15.99 14.59 3.44
C ALA A 407 15.84 16.08 3.08
N THR A 408 14.83 16.45 2.28
CA THR A 408 14.52 17.86 1.96
C THR A 408 14.19 18.66 3.22
N LEU A 409 13.34 18.13 4.10
CA LEU A 409 12.93 18.80 5.33
C LEU A 409 14.12 18.99 6.29
N PHE A 410 14.95 17.96 6.45
CA PHE A 410 16.15 18.06 7.28
C PHE A 410 17.18 19.00 6.67
N LEU A 411 17.33 19.07 5.34
CA LEU A 411 18.14 20.08 4.67
C LEU A 411 17.67 21.50 5.03
N CYS A 412 16.36 21.76 4.90
CA CYS A 412 15.76 23.05 5.24
C CYS A 412 16.06 23.45 6.68
N VAL A 413 15.83 22.55 7.64
CA VAL A 413 15.96 22.84 9.07
C VAL A 413 17.42 22.91 9.54
N LEU A 414 18.25 21.93 9.14
CA LEU A 414 19.59 21.76 9.70
C LEU A 414 20.66 22.53 8.94
N VAL A 415 20.56 22.61 7.61
CA VAL A 415 21.59 23.20 6.76
C VAL A 415 21.22 24.62 6.36
N LEU A 416 20.04 24.81 5.78
CA LEU A 416 19.61 26.11 5.25
C LEU A 416 19.00 27.03 6.32
N LYS A 417 18.67 26.49 7.51
CA LYS A 417 18.04 27.21 8.63
C LYS A 417 16.74 27.92 8.24
N LYS A 418 15.93 27.30 7.37
CA LYS A 418 14.64 27.81 6.90
C LYS A 418 13.49 27.28 7.75
N ASP A 419 12.38 28.03 7.76
CA ASP A 419 11.11 27.57 8.32
C ASP A 419 10.40 26.63 7.33
N ILE A 420 9.61 25.67 7.83
CA ILE A 420 8.94 24.60 7.07
C ILE A 420 7.46 24.48 7.41
#